data_AF-A0A8T6I181-F1
#
_entry.id   AF-A0A8T6I181-F1
#
_cell.length_a   1.000
_cell.length_b   1.000
_cell.length_c   1.000
_cell.angle_alpha   90.00
_cell.angle_beta   90.00
_cell.angle_gamma   90.00
#
_symmetry.space_group_name_H-M   'P 1'
#
loop_
_entity.id
_entity.type
_entity.pdbx_description
1 polymer ?
#
loop_
_entity_poly.entity_id
_entity_poly.type
_entity_poly.pdbx_seq_one_letter_code
_entity_poly.pdbx_strand_id
1 'polypeptide(L)'
;MEAAAPPLLSVLPGLLLRRPPSLLELVTIIGYADDYAWFGGLVRRLFPDEGEAVLSAPDVRTRMERFANLFAERHFPLHGSVIEFYFDFGDEPPWSWLRRGIPFELMGIGYDGLHEMWDGYREGISALALLVRVSDSYYDGPDGLRTAWLESASGRIPKETLQRIPEGGIPVETLAEAVKDTRFEGAAKAASWLLAETGNWFLDHNYEDGCYDGFADPWDDDIIAEGTAEWQRASALMDSVSNLTGWLEEDLAGRFAEMLDFILPRLPEQEQGKEDDDNDD
;
A
#
# COMPACT_ATOMS: atom_id res chain seq x y z
N MET A 1 13.85 34.92 39.65
CA MET A 1 13.16 34.13 38.61
C MET A 1 14.23 33.67 37.65
N GLU A 2 14.66 32.43 37.83
CA GLU A 2 15.61 31.77 36.94
C GLU A 2 14.85 31.50 35.63
N ALA A 3 15.27 32.14 34.54
CA ALA A 3 14.69 31.87 33.23
C ALA A 3 15.08 30.43 32.88
N ALA A 4 14.09 29.54 32.83
CA ALA A 4 14.29 28.19 32.32
C ALA A 4 14.96 28.32 30.94
N ALA A 5 16.15 27.72 30.79
CA ALA A 5 16.83 27.71 29.52
C ALA A 5 15.88 27.15 28.45
N PRO A 6 15.80 27.77 27.25
CA PRO A 6 14.97 27.22 26.18
C PRO A 6 15.38 25.76 25.95
N PRO A 7 14.43 24.84 25.69
CA PRO A 7 14.68 23.39 25.60
C PRO A 7 15.89 23.05 24.71
N LEU A 8 16.12 23.87 23.69
CA LEU A 8 17.30 23.96 22.80
C LEU A 8 18.66 23.75 23.47
N LEU A 9 18.94 24.40 24.61
CA LEU A 9 20.28 24.36 25.23
C LEU A 9 20.51 23.14 26.13
N SER A 10 19.43 22.43 26.51
CA SER A 10 19.51 21.28 27.40
C SER A 10 19.90 19.97 26.69
N VAL A 11 19.64 19.88 25.38
CA VAL A 11 19.89 18.68 24.56
C VAL A 11 21.30 18.68 23.96
N LEU A 12 21.87 19.87 23.70
CA LEU A 12 23.18 20.08 23.09
C LEU A 12 24.35 19.38 23.81
N PRO A 13 24.47 19.39 25.15
CA PRO A 13 25.55 18.70 25.85
C PRO A 13 25.53 17.19 25.62
N GLY A 14 24.33 16.58 25.56
CA GLY A 14 24.17 15.15 25.31
C GLY A 14 24.58 14.75 23.90
N LEU A 15 24.32 15.60 22.90
CA LEU A 15 24.72 15.39 21.51
C LEU A 15 26.24 15.50 21.31
N LEU A 16 26.87 16.51 21.93
CA LEU A 16 28.30 16.78 21.78
C LEU A 16 29.21 15.74 22.45
N LEU A 17 28.73 15.06 23.49
CA LEU A 17 29.52 14.08 24.26
C LEU A 17 29.52 12.67 23.68
N ARG A 18 28.61 12.33 22.75
CA ARG A 18 28.41 10.96 22.27
C ARG A 18 29.20 10.64 21.01
N ARG A 19 29.14 11.54 20.02
CA ARG A 19 29.95 11.56 18.78
C ARG A 19 29.64 12.91 18.10
N PRO A 20 30.60 13.78 17.80
CA PRO A 20 30.29 15.12 17.31
C PRO A 20 29.56 15.00 15.96
N PRO A 21 28.31 15.50 15.84
CA PRO A 21 27.60 15.51 14.57
C PRO A 21 28.35 16.38 13.56
N SER A 22 28.04 16.22 12.28
CA SER A 22 28.54 17.19 11.30
C SER A 22 28.04 18.60 11.62
N LEU A 23 28.76 19.65 11.22
CA LEU A 23 28.30 21.03 11.42
C LEU A 23 26.94 21.30 10.77
N LEU A 24 26.68 20.67 9.62
CA LEU A 24 25.39 20.76 8.94
C LEU A 24 24.28 20.11 9.77
N GLU A 25 24.54 18.94 10.35
CA GLU A 25 23.60 18.26 11.23
C GLU A 25 23.33 19.04 12.52
N LEU A 26 24.35 19.68 13.10
CA LEU A 26 24.16 20.59 14.23
C LEU A 26 23.25 21.76 13.86
N VAL A 27 23.43 22.36 12.68
CA VAL A 27 22.55 23.43 12.20
C VAL A 27 21.11 22.93 12.03
N THR A 28 20.90 21.75 11.44
CA THR A 28 19.56 21.17 11.30
C THR A 28 18.92 20.86 12.65
N ILE A 29 19.64 20.23 13.57
CA ILE A 29 19.12 19.92 14.91
C ILE A 29 18.82 21.20 15.69
N ILE A 30 19.67 22.22 15.63
CA ILE A 30 19.44 23.50 16.31
C ILE A 30 18.25 24.23 15.68
N GLY A 31 18.11 24.21 14.35
CA GLY A 31 17.00 24.81 13.63
C GLY A 31 15.65 24.17 13.92
N TYR A 32 15.63 22.87 14.23
CA TYR A 32 14.42 22.06 14.46
C TYR A 32 14.47 21.32 15.80
N ALA A 33 14.97 21.98 16.84
CA ALA A 33 15.29 21.33 18.10
C ALA A 33 14.07 20.76 18.83
N ASP A 34 12.92 21.43 18.74
CA ASP A 34 11.69 20.95 19.37
C ASP A 34 11.18 19.68 18.69
N ASP A 35 11.25 19.60 17.36
CA ASP A 35 10.85 18.42 16.59
C ASP A 35 11.82 17.26 16.82
N TYR A 36 13.13 17.55 16.88
CA TYR A 36 14.14 16.54 17.21
C TYR A 36 13.98 16.03 18.66
N ALA A 37 13.68 16.90 19.62
CA ALA A 37 13.43 16.50 21.00
C ALA A 37 12.16 15.64 21.11
N TRP A 38 11.10 16.01 20.39
CA TRP A 38 9.88 15.19 20.27
C TRP A 38 10.19 13.81 19.68
N PHE A 39 10.92 13.76 18.57
CA PHE A 39 11.34 12.49 17.95
C PHE A 39 12.20 11.65 18.90
N GLY A 40 13.13 12.26 19.63
CA GLY A 40 13.90 11.58 20.66
C GLY A 40 13.04 11.03 21.80
N GLY A 41 11.93 11.68 22.14
CA GLY A 41 10.93 11.16 23.07
C GLY A 41 10.17 9.97 22.50
N LEU A 42 9.72 10.08 21.25
CA LEU A 42 9.04 9.02 20.51
C LEU A 42 9.88 7.74 20.45
N VAL A 43 11.13 7.86 19.99
CA VAL A 43 12.05 6.71 19.84
C VAL A 43 12.28 6.00 21.17
N ARG A 44 12.51 6.75 22.26
CA ARG A 44 12.75 6.14 23.58
C ARG A 44 11.50 5.48 24.17
N ARG A 45 10.31 5.99 23.86
CA ARG A 45 9.05 5.37 24.28
C ARG A 45 8.83 4.06 23.54
N LEU A 46 8.96 4.05 22.21
CA LEU A 46 8.69 2.85 21.39
C LEU A 46 9.80 1.79 21.52
N PHE A 47 11.04 2.23 21.71
CA PHE A 47 12.25 1.39 21.69
C PHE A 47 13.15 1.73 22.89
N PRO A 48 12.80 1.32 24.11
CA PRO A 48 13.57 1.68 25.30
C PRO A 48 15.00 1.12 25.30
N ASP A 49 15.19 -0.06 24.70
CA ASP A 49 16.49 -0.75 24.69
C ASP A 49 17.34 -0.37 23.46
N GLU A 50 16.71 -0.18 22.29
CA GLU A 50 17.40 0.12 21.03
C GLU A 50 17.42 1.60 20.68
N GLY A 51 16.62 2.42 21.37
CA GLY A 51 16.39 3.82 20.99
C GLY A 51 17.68 4.65 21.00
N GLU A 52 18.62 4.36 21.88
CA GLU A 52 19.91 5.04 21.90
C GLU A 52 20.78 4.67 20.67
N ALA A 53 20.66 3.46 20.13
CA ALA A 53 21.34 3.06 18.90
C ALA A 53 20.73 3.73 17.65
N VAL A 54 19.44 4.01 17.67
CA VAL A 54 18.75 4.82 16.64
C VAL A 54 19.24 6.27 16.73
N LEU A 55 19.11 6.91 17.91
CA LEU A 55 19.43 8.32 18.09
C LEU A 55 20.92 8.65 17.89
N SER A 56 21.83 7.72 18.19
CA SER A 56 23.28 7.89 17.99
C SER A 56 23.78 7.55 16.56
N ALA A 57 22.88 7.24 15.63
CA ALA A 57 23.23 7.08 14.22
C ALA A 57 23.94 8.34 13.67
N PRO A 58 24.91 8.18 12.75
CA PRO A 58 25.86 9.23 12.38
C PRO A 58 25.29 10.37 11.53
N ASP A 59 24.14 10.16 10.90
CA ASP A 59 23.48 11.13 10.03
C ASP A 59 21.96 10.91 10.07
N VAL A 60 21.21 11.89 9.55
CA VAL A 60 19.75 11.87 9.54
C VAL A 60 19.18 10.68 8.77
N ARG A 61 19.79 10.29 7.65
CA ARG A 61 19.29 9.20 6.79
C ARG A 61 19.37 7.89 7.54
N THR A 62 20.57 7.57 8.02
CA THR A 62 20.82 6.35 8.80
C THR A 62 19.93 6.31 10.06
N ARG A 63 19.67 7.46 10.70
CA ARG A 63 18.78 7.54 11.87
C ARG A 63 17.33 7.18 11.52
N MET A 64 16.82 7.73 10.42
CA MET A 64 15.45 7.49 9.97
C MET A 64 15.25 6.08 9.43
N GLU A 65 16.20 5.55 8.65
CA GLU A 65 16.17 4.17 8.17
C GLU A 65 16.15 3.17 9.33
N ARG A 66 16.98 3.39 10.36
CA ARG A 66 16.97 2.54 11.57
C ARG A 66 15.63 2.61 12.32
N PHE A 67 15.08 3.80 12.48
CA PHE A 67 13.78 3.99 13.12
C PHE A 67 12.67 3.26 12.35
N ALA A 68 12.58 3.49 11.04
CA ALA A 68 11.55 2.89 10.20
C ALA A 68 11.67 1.36 10.14
N ASN A 69 12.89 0.81 10.00
CA ASN A 69 13.11 -0.63 10.01
C ASN A 69 12.68 -1.25 11.35
N LEU A 70 13.11 -0.67 12.47
CA LEU A 70 12.78 -1.19 13.80
C LEU A 70 11.26 -1.09 14.09
N PHE A 71 10.61 -0.03 13.60
CA PHE A 71 9.16 0.11 13.68
C PHE A 71 8.44 -0.95 12.83
N ALA A 72 8.85 -1.14 11.58
CA ALA A 72 8.27 -2.12 10.68
C ALA A 72 8.46 -3.57 11.17
N GLU A 73 9.59 -3.88 11.84
CA GLU A 73 9.84 -5.18 12.47
C GLU A 73 8.82 -5.54 13.56
N ARG A 74 8.23 -4.54 14.24
CA ARG A 74 7.30 -4.74 15.37
C ARG A 74 5.84 -4.42 15.05
N HIS A 75 5.63 -3.56 14.07
CA HIS A 75 4.34 -2.95 13.78
C HIS A 75 4.00 -3.09 12.30
N PHE A 76 4.21 -2.03 11.52
CA PHE A 76 3.91 -1.95 10.10
C PHE A 76 4.90 -1.00 9.42
N PRO A 77 5.11 -1.11 8.09
CA PRO A 77 6.03 -0.24 7.38
C PRO A 77 5.54 1.21 7.38
N LEU A 78 6.50 2.12 7.52
CA LEU A 78 6.29 3.54 7.34
C LEU A 78 6.54 3.92 5.89
N HIS A 79 5.85 4.95 5.41
CA HIS A 79 5.95 5.37 4.03
C HIS A 79 7.39 5.79 3.67
N GLY A 80 7.95 5.10 2.66
CA GLY A 80 9.35 5.26 2.26
C GLY A 80 9.72 6.68 1.83
N SER A 81 8.75 7.42 1.27
CA SER A 81 8.95 8.81 0.83
C SER A 81 9.35 9.75 1.98
N VAL A 82 8.93 9.46 3.22
CA VAL A 82 9.34 10.26 4.39
C VAL A 82 10.86 10.22 4.60
N ILE A 83 11.48 9.13 4.17
CA ILE A 83 12.93 9.01 4.16
C ILE A 83 13.49 9.58 2.85
N GLU A 84 12.96 9.17 1.70
CA GLU A 84 13.56 9.49 0.38
C GLU A 84 13.34 10.95 -0.06
N PHE A 85 12.09 11.45 -0.04
CA PHE A 85 11.77 12.81 -0.50
C PHE A 85 12.41 13.90 0.35
N TYR A 86 12.67 13.64 1.64
CA TYR A 86 13.44 14.59 2.45
C TYR A 86 14.82 14.86 1.86
N PHE A 87 15.56 13.82 1.50
CA PHE A 87 16.94 13.99 1.05
C PHE A 87 17.04 14.57 -0.35
N ASP A 88 15.99 14.38 -1.17
CA ASP A 88 16.01 14.81 -2.56
C ASP A 88 15.33 16.18 -2.75
N PHE A 89 14.34 16.54 -1.94
CA PHE A 89 13.47 17.71 -2.17
C PHE A 89 13.04 18.48 -0.91
N GLY A 90 13.41 18.04 0.30
CA GLY A 90 12.86 18.60 1.56
C GLY A 90 13.62 19.79 2.13
N ASP A 91 12.90 20.89 2.41
CA ASP A 91 13.40 22.04 3.18
C ASP A 91 13.32 21.85 4.71
N GLU A 92 12.56 20.84 5.16
CA GLU A 92 12.31 20.49 6.56
C GLU A 92 12.77 19.07 6.87
N PRO A 93 13.34 18.79 8.06
CA PRO A 93 13.82 17.46 8.41
C PRO A 93 12.70 16.43 8.59
N PRO A 94 12.99 15.12 8.44
CA PRO A 94 11.98 14.05 8.48
C PRO A 94 11.19 13.98 9.78
N TRP A 95 11.81 14.36 10.91
CA TRP A 95 11.13 14.36 12.19
C TRP A 95 10.03 15.41 12.30
N SER A 96 10.09 16.51 11.54
CA SER A 96 9.01 17.49 11.44
C SER A 96 7.79 16.90 10.72
N TRP A 97 8.02 16.01 9.75
CA TRP A 97 6.96 15.24 9.09
C TRP A 97 6.36 14.20 10.02
N LEU A 98 7.19 13.41 10.72
CA LEU A 98 6.70 12.44 11.70
C LEU A 98 5.86 13.11 12.80
N ARG A 99 6.18 14.36 13.16
CA ARG A 99 5.42 15.11 14.18
C ARG A 99 4.00 15.44 13.73
N ARG A 100 3.74 15.50 12.42
CA ARG A 100 2.40 15.71 11.88
C ARG A 100 1.54 14.50 12.22
N GLY A 101 2.04 13.29 11.97
CA GLY A 101 1.40 12.02 12.33
C GLY A 101 2.16 10.81 11.79
N ILE A 102 1.54 9.63 11.87
CA ILE A 102 2.13 8.38 11.41
C ILE A 102 2.05 8.30 9.87
N PRO A 103 3.19 8.20 9.15
CA PRO A 103 3.18 8.01 7.72
C PRO A 103 2.95 6.54 7.37
N PHE A 104 1.70 6.11 7.22
CA PHE A 104 1.37 4.75 6.83
C PHE A 104 1.85 4.45 5.40
N GLU A 105 2.49 3.30 5.19
CA GLU A 105 2.72 2.80 3.84
C GLU A 105 1.42 2.21 3.27
N LEU A 106 0.80 2.94 2.36
CA LEU A 106 -0.42 2.52 1.67
C LEU A 106 -0.11 1.58 0.50
N MET A 107 -0.97 0.59 0.30
CA MET A 107 -0.87 -0.43 -0.73
C MET A 107 -2.07 -0.43 -1.69
N GLY A 108 -3.02 0.50 -1.55
CA GLY A 108 -4.11 0.66 -2.51
C GLY A 108 -3.61 1.12 -3.87
N ILE A 109 -4.38 0.81 -4.91
CA ILE A 109 -4.05 1.13 -6.29
C ILE A 109 -4.80 2.39 -6.69
N GLY A 110 -4.05 3.43 -7.05
CA GLY A 110 -4.60 4.67 -7.60
C GLY A 110 -5.12 4.53 -9.02
N TYR A 111 -5.70 5.61 -9.54
CA TYR A 111 -6.23 5.67 -10.90
C TYR A 111 -5.15 5.38 -11.93
N ASP A 112 -3.99 6.04 -11.80
CA ASP A 112 -2.88 5.85 -12.74
C ASP A 112 -2.34 4.42 -12.66
N GLY A 113 -2.26 3.86 -11.44
CA GLY A 113 -1.89 2.47 -11.21
C GLY A 113 -2.82 1.46 -11.91
N LEU A 114 -4.13 1.71 -11.92
CA LEU A 114 -5.10 0.89 -12.65
C LEU A 114 -4.91 1.00 -14.17
N HIS A 115 -4.65 2.20 -14.71
CA HIS A 115 -4.38 2.40 -16.14
C HIS A 115 -3.11 1.70 -16.60
N GLU A 116 -2.08 1.69 -15.76
CA GLU A 116 -0.77 1.13 -16.06
C GLU A 116 -0.65 -0.36 -15.68
N MET A 117 -1.76 -1.05 -15.40
CA MET A 117 -1.76 -2.41 -14.87
C MET A 117 -0.88 -3.40 -15.67
N TRP A 118 -0.82 -3.28 -16.99
CA TRP A 118 -0.03 -4.19 -17.84
C TRP A 118 1.40 -3.72 -18.15
N ASP A 119 1.74 -2.48 -17.79
CA ASP A 119 3.06 -1.88 -18.01
C ASP A 119 3.86 -1.70 -16.70
N GLY A 120 3.17 -1.54 -15.56
CA GLY A 120 3.75 -1.26 -14.25
C GLY A 120 3.63 -2.39 -13.23
N TYR A 121 2.78 -3.40 -13.46
CA TYR A 121 2.55 -4.50 -12.50
C TYR A 121 2.99 -5.86 -13.04
N ARG A 122 3.05 -6.83 -12.13
CA ARG A 122 3.32 -8.23 -12.47
C ARG A 122 2.17 -8.81 -13.30
N GLU A 123 2.49 -9.59 -14.33
CA GLU A 123 1.51 -10.12 -15.29
C GLU A 123 0.40 -10.95 -14.62
N GLY A 124 0.69 -11.64 -13.51
CA GLY A 124 -0.32 -12.38 -12.76
C GLY A 124 -1.38 -11.47 -12.12
N ILE A 125 -0.98 -10.30 -11.60
CA ILE A 125 -1.91 -9.30 -11.07
C ILE A 125 -2.74 -8.71 -12.22
N SER A 126 -2.08 -8.36 -13.33
CA SER A 126 -2.73 -7.80 -14.50
C SER A 126 -3.76 -8.76 -15.12
N ALA A 127 -3.48 -10.07 -15.10
CA ALA A 127 -4.44 -11.09 -15.51
C ALA A 127 -5.64 -11.19 -14.55
N LEU A 128 -5.43 -11.10 -13.23
CA LEU A 128 -6.54 -11.08 -12.26
C LEU A 128 -7.45 -9.86 -12.45
N ALA A 129 -6.90 -8.71 -12.80
CA ALA A 129 -7.68 -7.50 -13.09
C ALA A 129 -8.70 -7.70 -14.23
N LEU A 130 -8.41 -8.59 -15.20
CA LEU A 130 -9.34 -8.91 -16.28
C LEU A 130 -10.65 -9.55 -15.78
N LEU A 131 -10.66 -10.20 -14.61
CA LEU A 131 -11.85 -10.83 -14.06
C LEU A 131 -12.83 -9.82 -13.45
N VAL A 132 -12.37 -8.62 -13.13
CA VAL A 132 -13.09 -7.69 -12.26
C VAL A 132 -14.07 -6.84 -13.05
N ARG A 133 -15.25 -6.62 -12.48
CA ARG A 133 -16.18 -5.57 -12.91
C ARG A 133 -15.75 -4.22 -12.34
N VAL A 134 -15.25 -3.34 -13.20
CA VAL A 134 -14.91 -1.97 -12.82
C VAL A 134 -16.21 -1.18 -12.67
N SER A 135 -16.31 -0.37 -11.62
CA SER A 135 -17.47 0.49 -11.36
C SER A 135 -17.57 1.64 -12.37
N ASP A 136 -18.81 2.09 -12.65
CA ASP A 136 -19.12 3.27 -13.47
C ASP A 136 -18.58 4.60 -12.89
N SER A 137 -18.12 4.58 -11.65
CA SER A 137 -17.60 5.77 -10.95
C SER A 137 -16.20 6.21 -11.40
N TYR A 138 -15.50 5.43 -12.24
CA TYR A 138 -14.20 5.81 -12.79
C TYR A 138 -14.36 6.73 -14.01
N TYR A 139 -13.53 7.79 -14.10
CA TYR A 139 -13.72 8.95 -14.98
C TYR A 139 -13.95 8.66 -16.48
N ASP A 140 -13.40 7.57 -17.02
CA ASP A 140 -13.57 7.15 -18.43
C ASP A 140 -14.67 6.09 -18.65
N GLY A 141 -15.45 5.77 -17.61
CA GLY A 141 -16.39 4.67 -17.60
C GLY A 141 -15.69 3.29 -17.56
N PRO A 142 -16.44 2.22 -17.27
CA PRO A 142 -15.87 0.87 -17.07
C PRO A 142 -15.29 0.30 -18.39
N ASP A 143 -15.81 0.74 -19.52
CA ASP A 143 -15.49 0.19 -20.85
C ASP A 143 -14.11 0.62 -21.34
N GLY A 144 -13.66 1.82 -21.01
CA GLY A 144 -12.37 2.35 -21.47
C GLY A 144 -11.18 1.59 -20.88
N LEU A 145 -11.16 1.46 -19.55
CA LEU A 145 -10.09 0.79 -18.81
C LEU A 145 -10.02 -0.71 -19.14
N ARG A 146 -11.18 -1.37 -19.16
CA ARG A 146 -11.27 -2.81 -19.45
C ARG A 146 -10.85 -3.13 -20.88
N THR A 147 -11.23 -2.31 -21.86
CA THR A 147 -10.81 -2.48 -23.25
C THR A 147 -9.29 -2.40 -23.38
N ALA A 148 -8.67 -1.39 -22.76
CA ALA A 148 -7.22 -1.24 -22.74
C ALA A 148 -6.52 -2.46 -22.12
N TRP A 149 -7.03 -3.01 -21.01
CA TRP A 149 -6.48 -4.22 -20.41
C TRP A 149 -6.58 -5.45 -21.32
N LEU A 150 -7.73 -5.66 -21.97
CA LEU A 150 -7.93 -6.77 -22.90
C LEU A 150 -7.00 -6.68 -24.12
N GLU A 151 -6.81 -5.47 -24.66
CA GLU A 151 -5.87 -5.22 -25.75
C GLU A 151 -4.43 -5.55 -25.32
N SER A 152 -4.00 -5.07 -24.15
CA SER A 152 -2.67 -5.34 -23.59
C SER A 152 -2.43 -6.82 -23.27
N ALA A 153 -3.48 -7.54 -22.87
CA ALA A 153 -3.42 -8.98 -22.58
C ALA A 153 -3.28 -9.85 -23.85
N SER A 154 -3.74 -9.36 -25.00
CA SER A 154 -3.86 -10.15 -26.25
C SER A 154 -2.54 -10.71 -26.80
N GLY A 155 -1.40 -10.11 -26.41
CA GLY A 155 -0.06 -10.61 -26.74
C GLY A 155 0.43 -11.77 -25.87
N ARG A 156 -0.26 -12.09 -24.77
CA ARG A 156 0.18 -13.02 -23.73
C ARG A 156 -0.83 -14.12 -23.41
N ILE A 157 -2.12 -13.79 -23.51
CA ILE A 157 -3.23 -14.72 -23.28
C ILE A 157 -3.97 -14.91 -24.61
N PRO A 158 -4.25 -16.15 -25.04
CA PRO A 158 -4.95 -16.41 -26.30
C PRO A 158 -6.30 -15.69 -26.36
N LYS A 159 -6.62 -15.15 -27.54
CA LYS A 159 -7.87 -14.40 -27.77
C LYS A 159 -9.10 -15.23 -27.40
N GLU A 160 -9.08 -16.52 -27.69
CA GLU A 160 -10.17 -17.46 -27.37
C GLU A 160 -10.39 -17.59 -25.86
N THR A 161 -9.33 -17.40 -25.06
CA THR A 161 -9.42 -17.38 -23.59
C THR A 161 -9.99 -16.05 -23.10
N LEU A 162 -9.51 -14.93 -23.64
CA LEU A 162 -9.98 -13.59 -23.27
C LEU A 162 -11.47 -13.39 -23.60
N GLN A 163 -11.95 -13.95 -24.71
CA GLN A 163 -13.36 -13.87 -25.12
C GLN A 163 -14.33 -14.63 -24.20
N ARG A 164 -13.82 -15.47 -23.31
CA ARG A 164 -14.65 -16.20 -22.34
C ARG A 164 -14.95 -15.41 -21.08
N ILE A 165 -14.23 -14.32 -20.84
CA ILE A 165 -14.45 -13.48 -19.68
C ILE A 165 -15.78 -12.74 -19.87
N PRO A 166 -16.70 -12.73 -18.88
CA PRO A 166 -17.96 -12.03 -19.01
C PRO A 166 -17.79 -10.57 -19.44
N GLU A 167 -18.74 -10.11 -20.25
CA GLU A 167 -18.85 -8.70 -20.60
C GLU A 167 -19.02 -7.86 -19.32
N GLY A 168 -18.31 -6.73 -19.25
CA GLY A 168 -18.27 -5.91 -18.03
C GLY A 168 -17.55 -6.53 -16.83
N GLY A 169 -17.07 -7.78 -16.91
CA GLY A 169 -16.37 -8.45 -15.79
C GLY A 169 -17.32 -9.01 -14.72
N ILE A 170 -16.72 -9.62 -13.69
CA ILE A 170 -17.43 -10.32 -12.60
C ILE A 170 -17.48 -9.41 -11.36
N PRO A 171 -18.64 -9.21 -10.72
CA PRO A 171 -18.73 -8.52 -9.43
C PRO A 171 -17.86 -9.19 -8.36
N VAL A 172 -17.25 -8.39 -7.47
CA VAL A 172 -16.36 -8.89 -6.41
C VAL A 172 -17.06 -9.93 -5.53
N GLU A 173 -18.29 -9.67 -5.08
CA GLU A 173 -19.07 -10.60 -4.26
C GLU A 173 -19.35 -11.93 -4.98
N THR A 174 -19.72 -11.85 -6.26
CA THR A 174 -19.98 -13.03 -7.10
C THR A 174 -18.71 -13.86 -7.29
N LEU A 175 -17.58 -13.20 -7.57
CA LEU A 175 -16.29 -13.87 -7.68
C LEU A 175 -15.90 -14.52 -6.37
N ALA A 176 -16.05 -13.82 -5.24
CA ALA A 176 -15.75 -14.32 -3.90
C ALA A 176 -16.50 -15.61 -3.57
N GLU A 177 -17.81 -15.66 -3.83
CA GLU A 177 -18.60 -16.88 -3.60
C GLU A 177 -18.16 -18.01 -4.55
N ALA A 178 -17.84 -17.71 -5.81
CA ALA A 178 -17.42 -18.72 -6.79
C ALA A 178 -16.07 -19.38 -6.45
N VAL A 179 -15.16 -18.68 -5.77
CA VAL A 179 -13.81 -19.18 -5.43
C VAL A 179 -13.62 -19.49 -3.94
N LYS A 180 -14.67 -19.39 -3.13
CA LYS A 180 -14.63 -19.59 -1.68
C LYS A 180 -14.10 -20.98 -1.28
N ASP A 181 -13.16 -21.02 -0.34
CA ASP A 181 -12.52 -22.24 0.16
C ASP A 181 -11.80 -23.05 -0.94
N THR A 182 -11.28 -22.37 -1.96
CA THR A 182 -10.54 -22.97 -3.08
C THR A 182 -9.14 -22.39 -3.21
N ARG A 183 -8.29 -23.04 -4.01
CA ARG A 183 -6.97 -22.47 -4.36
C ARG A 183 -7.04 -21.14 -5.13
N PHE A 184 -8.21 -20.78 -5.65
CA PHE A 184 -8.43 -19.56 -6.44
C PHE A 184 -8.97 -18.39 -5.60
N GLU A 185 -9.07 -18.53 -4.28
CA GLU A 185 -9.56 -17.47 -3.38
C GLU A 185 -8.76 -16.15 -3.50
N GLY A 186 -7.48 -16.25 -3.88
CA GLY A 186 -6.64 -15.10 -4.19
C GLY A 186 -7.21 -14.20 -5.31
N ALA A 187 -8.05 -14.72 -6.21
CA ALA A 187 -8.66 -13.95 -7.29
C ALA A 187 -9.69 -12.95 -6.75
N ALA A 188 -10.54 -13.39 -5.82
CA ALA A 188 -11.52 -12.52 -5.18
C ALA A 188 -10.86 -11.46 -4.28
N LYS A 189 -9.78 -11.85 -3.58
CA LYS A 189 -8.98 -10.91 -2.77
C LYS A 189 -8.30 -9.86 -3.64
N ALA A 190 -7.73 -10.27 -4.78
CA ALA A 190 -7.16 -9.33 -5.75
C ALA A 190 -8.22 -8.39 -6.31
N ALA A 191 -9.41 -8.91 -6.64
CA ALA A 191 -10.52 -8.09 -7.12
C ALA A 191 -10.97 -7.04 -6.08
N SER A 192 -11.10 -7.46 -4.82
CA SER A 192 -11.44 -6.56 -3.71
C SER A 192 -10.37 -5.48 -3.54
N TRP A 193 -9.09 -5.86 -3.59
CA TRP A 193 -7.96 -4.93 -3.48
C TRP A 193 -7.88 -3.93 -4.63
N LEU A 194 -8.03 -4.40 -5.87
CA LEU A 194 -8.01 -3.56 -7.07
C LEU A 194 -9.09 -2.48 -7.06
N LEU A 195 -10.22 -2.74 -6.39
CA LEU A 195 -11.35 -1.81 -6.30
C LEU A 195 -11.45 -1.10 -4.94
N ALA A 196 -10.47 -1.25 -4.05
CA ALA A 196 -10.52 -0.69 -2.70
C ALA A 196 -11.76 -1.13 -1.88
N GLU A 197 -12.17 -2.39 -2.01
CA GLU A 197 -13.31 -3.01 -1.32
C GLU A 197 -12.88 -4.09 -0.30
N THR A 198 -11.65 -4.04 0.23
CA THR A 198 -11.15 -5.07 1.15
C THR A 198 -11.64 -4.89 2.59
N GLY A 199 -12.11 -3.68 2.93
CA GLY A 199 -12.40 -3.28 4.29
C GLY A 199 -11.14 -3.07 5.14
N ASN A 200 -9.98 -2.90 4.52
CA ASN A 200 -8.69 -2.75 5.18
C ASN A 200 -8.05 -1.41 4.79
N TRP A 201 -7.72 -0.61 5.81
CA TRP A 201 -7.21 0.75 5.63
C TRP A 201 -6.00 0.84 4.69
N PHE A 202 -5.04 -0.09 4.81
CA PHE A 202 -3.81 -0.06 4.01
C PHE A 202 -4.05 -0.42 2.54
N LEU A 203 -5.05 -1.24 2.24
CA LEU A 203 -5.32 -1.76 0.90
C LEU A 203 -6.36 -0.93 0.14
N ASP A 204 -7.23 -0.22 0.86
CA ASP A 204 -8.33 0.54 0.27
C ASP A 204 -8.00 2.03 0.03
N HIS A 205 -6.81 2.48 0.42
CA HIS A 205 -6.37 3.86 0.23
C HIS A 205 -5.06 3.92 -0.56
N ASN A 206 -4.89 4.97 -1.36
CA ASN A 206 -3.67 5.24 -2.10
C ASN A 206 -3.25 6.72 -1.94
N TYR A 207 -2.08 7.08 -2.48
CA TYR A 207 -1.55 8.44 -2.33
C TYR A 207 -2.16 9.48 -3.28
N GLU A 208 -2.86 9.07 -4.34
CA GLU A 208 -3.58 9.94 -5.27
C GLU A 208 -4.88 10.50 -4.67
N ASP A 209 -5.49 9.77 -3.74
CA ASP A 209 -6.77 10.14 -3.08
C ASP A 209 -6.68 11.43 -2.23
N GLY A 210 -5.51 12.08 -2.17
CA GLY A 210 -5.27 13.21 -1.28
C GLY A 210 -5.09 12.79 0.18
N CYS A 211 -5.05 11.47 0.47
CA CYS A 211 -4.68 10.90 1.76
C CYS A 211 -3.23 11.19 2.17
N TYR A 212 -2.50 12.03 1.43
CA TYR A 212 -1.22 12.60 1.85
C TYR A 212 -1.34 13.58 3.04
N ASP A 213 -2.56 13.93 3.45
CA ASP A 213 -2.83 14.49 4.78
C ASP A 213 -2.85 13.41 5.89
N GLY A 214 -2.66 12.14 5.55
CA GLY A 214 -2.61 10.94 6.38
C GLY A 214 -1.54 10.93 7.48
N PHE A 215 -0.85 12.06 7.64
CA PHE A 215 -0.23 12.46 8.90
C PHE A 215 -1.25 12.96 9.94
N ALA A 216 -2.54 12.63 9.86
CA ALA A 216 -3.50 13.09 10.86
C ALA A 216 -3.42 12.27 12.15
N ASP A 217 -3.02 11.00 12.04
CA ASP A 217 -3.05 10.09 13.18
C ASP A 217 -1.86 10.31 14.11
N PRO A 218 -2.12 10.61 15.40
CA PRO A 218 -1.05 10.79 16.36
C PRO A 218 -0.32 9.48 16.63
N TRP A 219 0.90 9.60 17.16
CA TRP A 219 1.71 8.47 17.58
C TRP A 219 1.21 7.84 18.90
N ASP A 220 -0.07 7.53 19.00
CA ASP A 220 -0.67 6.93 20.20
C ASP A 220 -0.57 5.40 20.16
N ASP A 221 -0.41 4.77 21.33
CA ASP A 221 -0.19 3.32 21.42
C ASP A 221 -1.38 2.51 20.86
N ASP A 222 -2.61 3.01 21.07
CA ASP A 222 -3.84 2.37 20.57
C ASP A 222 -3.91 2.40 19.03
N ILE A 223 -3.54 3.53 18.41
CA ILE A 223 -3.49 3.68 16.95
C ILE A 223 -2.42 2.78 16.35
N ILE A 224 -1.24 2.73 16.97
CA ILE A 224 -0.17 1.84 16.53
C ILE A 224 -0.62 0.37 16.64
N ALA A 225 -1.31 0.00 17.71
CA ALA A 225 -1.84 -1.35 17.88
C ALA A 225 -2.91 -1.69 16.83
N GLU A 226 -3.84 -0.77 16.55
CA GLU A 226 -4.85 -0.92 15.50
C GLU A 226 -4.22 -1.05 14.12
N GLY A 227 -3.31 -0.13 13.76
CA GLY A 227 -2.56 -0.18 12.51
C GLY A 227 -1.73 -1.46 12.37
N THR A 228 -1.15 -1.96 13.47
CA THR A 228 -0.43 -3.25 13.45
C THR A 228 -1.39 -4.40 13.13
N ALA A 229 -2.58 -4.42 13.73
CA ALA A 229 -3.57 -5.46 13.47
C ALA A 229 -4.14 -5.38 12.04
N GLU A 230 -4.38 -4.17 11.52
CA GLU A 230 -4.78 -3.95 10.13
C GLU A 230 -3.68 -4.38 9.15
N TRP A 231 -2.42 -4.06 9.43
CA TRP A 231 -1.29 -4.47 8.57
C TRP A 231 -1.12 -5.98 8.50
N GLN A 232 -1.32 -6.69 9.61
CA GLN A 232 -1.29 -8.17 9.62
C GLN A 232 -2.39 -8.77 8.75
N ARG A 233 -3.59 -8.18 8.76
CA ARG A 233 -4.69 -8.59 7.86
C ARG A 233 -4.35 -8.30 6.41
N ALA A 234 -3.82 -7.11 6.13
CA ALA A 234 -3.40 -6.71 4.79
C ALA A 234 -2.34 -7.65 4.23
N SER A 235 -1.32 -7.96 5.03
CA SER A 235 -0.23 -8.88 4.66
C SER A 235 -0.76 -10.27 4.34
N ALA A 236 -1.65 -10.83 5.16
CA ALA A 236 -2.24 -12.15 4.90
C ALA A 236 -3.10 -12.17 3.62
N LEU A 237 -3.81 -11.08 3.32
CA LEU A 237 -4.54 -10.93 2.07
C LEU A 237 -3.58 -10.90 0.87
N MET A 238 -2.54 -10.09 0.95
CA MET A 238 -1.54 -9.94 -0.11
C MET A 238 -0.69 -11.19 -0.31
N ASP A 239 -0.43 -11.99 0.73
CA ASP A 239 0.18 -13.31 0.60
C ASP A 239 -0.70 -14.25 -0.23
N SER A 240 -2.03 -14.23 0.00
CA SER A 240 -2.99 -15.02 -0.77
C SER A 240 -3.01 -14.60 -2.23
N VAL A 241 -2.96 -13.29 -2.51
CA VAL A 241 -2.87 -12.75 -3.88
C VAL A 241 -1.55 -13.16 -4.52
N SER A 242 -0.43 -12.97 -3.82
CA SER A 242 0.94 -13.26 -4.29
C SER A 242 1.14 -14.74 -4.63
N ASN A 243 0.57 -15.64 -3.84
CA ASN A 243 0.61 -17.06 -4.10
C ASN A 243 -0.12 -17.43 -5.39
N LEU A 244 -1.31 -16.85 -5.62
CA LEU A 244 -2.06 -17.10 -6.84
C LEU A 244 -1.38 -16.47 -8.06
N THR A 245 -0.84 -15.26 -7.95
CA THR A 245 -0.14 -14.61 -9.07
C THR A 245 1.16 -15.31 -9.42
N GLY A 246 1.92 -15.77 -8.41
CA GLY A 246 3.08 -16.62 -8.63
C GLY A 246 2.71 -17.92 -9.34
N TRP A 247 1.58 -18.55 -8.99
CA TRP A 247 1.05 -19.68 -9.73
C TRP A 247 0.70 -19.27 -11.18
N LEU A 248 -0.07 -18.21 -11.41
CA LEU A 248 -0.44 -17.78 -12.76
C LEU A 248 0.80 -17.56 -13.66
N GLU A 249 1.82 -16.90 -13.15
CA GLU A 249 3.01 -16.48 -13.93
C GLU A 249 3.91 -17.62 -14.42
N GLU A 250 3.83 -18.82 -13.84
CA GLU A 250 4.59 -19.97 -14.34
C GLU A 250 4.11 -20.47 -15.71
N ASP A 251 2.83 -20.24 -16.04
CA ASP A 251 2.23 -20.48 -17.37
C ASP A 251 0.96 -19.64 -17.51
N LEU A 252 1.15 -18.34 -17.79
CA LEU A 252 0.08 -17.35 -17.73
C LEU A 252 -1.13 -17.76 -18.59
N ALA A 253 -0.90 -18.15 -19.84
CA ALA A 253 -1.96 -18.53 -20.76
C ALA A 253 -2.71 -19.79 -20.29
N GLY A 254 -1.98 -20.86 -19.96
CA GLY A 254 -2.58 -22.14 -19.58
C GLY A 254 -3.31 -22.07 -18.24
N ARG A 255 -2.69 -21.42 -17.24
CA ARG A 255 -3.24 -21.33 -15.87
C ARG A 255 -4.38 -20.34 -15.76
N PHE A 256 -4.34 -19.25 -16.51
CA PHE A 256 -5.47 -18.34 -16.58
C PHE A 256 -6.68 -19.03 -17.23
N ALA A 257 -6.48 -19.80 -18.30
CA ALA A 257 -7.55 -20.60 -18.91
C ALA A 257 -8.11 -21.67 -17.93
N GLU A 258 -7.24 -22.37 -17.20
CA GLU A 258 -7.62 -23.35 -16.17
C GLU A 258 -8.45 -22.70 -15.04
N MET A 259 -8.09 -21.48 -14.65
CA MET A 259 -8.85 -20.72 -13.65
C MET A 259 -10.22 -20.30 -14.18
N LEU A 260 -10.32 -19.85 -15.44
CA LEU A 260 -11.62 -19.57 -16.07
C LEU A 260 -12.50 -20.81 -16.19
N ASP A 261 -11.93 -21.98 -16.54
CA ASP A 261 -12.65 -23.26 -16.56
C ASP A 261 -13.26 -23.59 -15.20
N PHE A 262 -12.62 -23.16 -14.11
CA PHE A 262 -13.13 -23.33 -12.76
C PHE A 262 -14.21 -22.31 -12.38
N ILE A 263 -13.97 -21.02 -12.66
CA ILE A 263 -14.82 -19.92 -12.18
C ILE A 263 -16.14 -19.86 -12.97
N LEU A 264 -16.08 -19.89 -14.31
CA LEU A 264 -17.24 -19.60 -15.14
C LEU A 264 -18.46 -20.51 -14.87
N PRO A 265 -18.31 -21.83 -14.69
CA PRO A 265 -19.45 -22.70 -14.37
C PRO A 265 -20.10 -22.46 -13.01
N ARG A 266 -19.47 -21.66 -12.14
CA ARG A 266 -19.95 -21.33 -10.78
C ARG A 266 -20.62 -19.95 -10.70
N LEU A 267 -20.56 -19.17 -11.77
CA LEU A 267 -21.22 -17.87 -11.82
C LEU A 267 -22.74 -18.06 -11.92
N PRO A 268 -23.57 -17.13 -11.41
CA PRO A 268 -25.01 -17.11 -11.69
C PRO A 268 -25.31 -16.99 -13.19
N GLU A 269 -26.45 -17.52 -13.66
CA GLU A 269 -26.80 -17.49 -15.10
C GLU A 269 -26.83 -16.09 -15.72
N GLN A 270 -27.23 -15.07 -14.94
CA GLN A 270 -27.25 -13.65 -15.36
C GLN A 270 -25.84 -13.09 -15.65
N GLU A 271 -24.81 -13.69 -15.05
CA GLU A 271 -23.41 -13.29 -15.16
C GLU A 271 -22.63 -14.16 -16.17
N GLN A 272 -23.30 -15.18 -16.75
CA GLN A 272 -22.74 -16.06 -17.79
C GLN A 272 -23.06 -15.60 -19.22
N GLY A 273 -23.84 -14.52 -19.38
CA GLY A 273 -24.27 -14.01 -20.68
C GLY A 273 -25.45 -14.83 -21.25
N LYS A 274 -26.67 -14.44 -20.87
CA LYS A 274 -27.86 -14.67 -21.70
C LYS A 274 -28.45 -13.31 -22.01
N GLU A 275 -28.37 -12.91 -23.29
CA GLU A 275 -29.36 -12.00 -23.86
C GLU A 275 -30.72 -12.65 -23.61
N ASP A 276 -31.52 -12.08 -22.72
CA ASP A 276 -32.96 -12.21 -22.84
C ASP A 276 -33.31 -11.53 -24.16
N ASP A 277 -33.61 -12.39 -25.14
CA ASP A 277 -34.19 -12.07 -26.43
C ASP A 277 -35.61 -11.51 -26.16
N ASP A 278 -35.69 -10.29 -25.60
CA ASP A 278 -36.92 -9.50 -25.53
C ASP A 278 -37.13 -8.85 -26.90
N ASN A 279 -37.31 -9.71 -27.91
CA ASN A 279 -38.26 -9.46 -28.97
C ASN A 279 -39.56 -10.14 -28.54
N ASP A 280 -40.51 -9.37 -28.02
CA ASP A 280 -41.92 -9.50 -28.41
C ASP A 280 -42.72 -8.26 -27.97
N ASP A 281 -43.31 -7.64 -29.00
CA ASP A 281 -44.37 -6.61 -29.09
C ASP A 281 -44.07 -5.10 -28.84
#